data_AF-A0A0J7K7Q1-F1
#
_entry.id   AF-A0A0J7K7Q1-F1
#
_cell.length_a   1.000
_cell.length_b   1.000
_cell.length_c   1.000
_cell.angle_alpha   90.00
_cell.angle_beta   90.00
_cell.angle_gamma   90.00
#
_symmetry.space_group_name_H-M   'P 1'
#
loop_
_entity.id
_entity.type
_entity.pdbx_description
1 polymer ?
#
loop_
_entity_poly.entity_id
_entity_poly.type
_entity_poly.pdbx_seq_one_letter_code
_entity_poly.pdbx_strand_id
1 'polypeptide(L)'
;MFTYNTTLHTATRYTPFKLVYGHQVDLSTAMTKPPKSTYDYNDYAQELKERLRATNQHAKENVKEEKQKAKKHYDKTGKKTKFKIGDKALVVR
;
A
#
# COMPACT_ATOMS: atom_id res chain seq x y z
N MET A 1 -13.56 3.63 -11.55
CA MET A 1 -12.36 2.76 -11.52
C MET A 1 -11.05 3.52 -11.51
N PHE A 2 -10.88 4.59 -12.30
CA PHE A 2 -9.63 5.37 -12.36
C PHE A 2 -9.17 5.94 -11.01
N THR A 3 -10.11 6.44 -10.19
CA THR A 3 -9.83 7.00 -8.86
C THR A 3 -9.19 5.98 -7.91
N TYR A 4 -9.70 4.76 -7.84
CA TYR A 4 -9.13 3.71 -6.98
C TYR A 4 -7.67 3.38 -7.35
N ASN A 5 -7.33 3.41 -8.64
CA ASN A 5 -5.98 3.11 -9.12
C ASN A 5 -4.99 4.27 -8.97
N THR A 6 -5.48 5.51 -8.83
CA THR A 6 -4.67 6.73 -8.66
C THR A 6 -4.64 7.27 -7.24
N THR A 7 -5.52 6.80 -6.35
CA THR A 7 -5.54 7.19 -4.95
C THR A 7 -4.48 6.43 -4.15
N LEU A 8 -3.83 7.14 -3.22
CA LEU A 8 -2.87 6.56 -2.29
C LEU A 8 -3.58 5.63 -1.30
N HIS A 9 -3.13 4.38 -1.23
CA HIS A 9 -3.64 3.46 -0.23
C HIS A 9 -2.88 3.65 1.09
N THR A 10 -3.60 3.90 2.18
CA THR A 10 -3.03 4.27 3.49
C THR A 10 -2.07 3.23 4.06
N ALA A 11 -2.32 1.94 3.84
CA ALA A 11 -1.46 0.89 4.38
C ALA A 11 -0.17 0.65 3.58
N THR A 12 -0.21 0.83 2.25
CA THR A 12 0.95 0.63 1.37
C THR A 12 1.70 1.92 1.10
N ARG A 13 1.05 3.08 1.28
CA ARG A 13 1.51 4.44 0.91
C ARG A 13 1.80 4.62 -0.58
N TYR A 14 1.36 3.68 -1.41
CA TYR A 14 1.51 3.70 -2.86
C TYR A 14 0.14 3.57 -3.53
N THR A 15 0.02 4.13 -4.73
CA THR A 15 -1.15 3.90 -5.57
C THR A 15 -1.08 2.50 -6.18
N PRO A 16 -2.21 1.80 -6.37
CA PRO A 16 -2.23 0.50 -7.05
C PRO A 16 -1.54 0.54 -8.42
N PHE A 17 -1.73 1.64 -9.16
CA PHE A 17 -1.08 1.83 -10.45
C PHE A 17 0.46 1.84 -10.34
N LYS A 18 1.02 2.51 -9.33
CA LYS A 18 2.48 2.58 -9.15
C LYS A 18 3.08 1.21 -8.79
N LEU A 19 2.33 0.36 -8.10
CA LEU A 19 2.76 -1.01 -7.77
C LEU A 19 2.79 -1.93 -8.99
N VAL A 20 1.89 -1.72 -9.95
CA VAL A 20 1.78 -2.53 -11.17
C VAL A 20 2.77 -2.05 -12.24
N TYR A 21 2.84 -0.74 -12.46
CA TYR A 21 3.55 -0.15 -13.61
C TYR A 21 4.89 0.49 -13.25
N GLY A 22 5.25 0.55 -11.97
CA GLY A 22 6.55 1.07 -11.53
C GLY A 22 6.72 2.58 -11.69
N HIS A 23 5.72 3.27 -12.22
CA HIS A 23 5.67 4.73 -12.33
C HIS A 23 4.31 5.27 -11.89
N GLN A 24 4.27 6.56 -11.57
CA GLN A 24 3.05 7.24 -11.20
C GLN A 24 2.22 7.57 -12.45
N VAL A 25 0.89 7.58 -12.33
CA VAL A 25 0.00 8.02 -13.41
C VAL A 25 0.34 9.46 -13.78
N ASP A 26 0.50 9.72 -15.07
CA ASP A 26 0.58 11.09 -15.59
C ASP A 26 -0.82 11.66 -15.67
N LEU A 27 -1.21 12.40 -14.63
CA LEU A 27 -2.38 13.26 -14.71
C LEU A 27 -1.92 14.49 -15.46
N SER A 28 -2.48 14.75 -16.64
CA SER A 28 -2.12 15.86 -17.54
C SER A 28 -2.15 17.25 -16.89
N THR A 29 -2.73 17.40 -15.70
CA THR A 29 -2.61 18.59 -14.84
C THR A 29 -1.20 18.83 -14.28
N ALA A 30 -0.33 17.81 -14.26
CA ALA A 30 1.06 17.89 -13.79
C ALA A 30 2.02 18.25 -14.94
N MET A 31 1.87 19.44 -15.52
CA MET A 31 2.64 19.94 -16.67
C MET A 31 4.10 20.33 -16.34
N THR A 32 4.85 19.49 -15.63
CA THR A 32 6.23 19.83 -15.20
C THR A 32 7.13 18.60 -15.09
N LYS A 33 7.13 17.73 -16.11
CA LYS A 33 8.17 16.70 -16.18
C LYS A 33 9.31 17.17 -17.07
N PRO A 34 10.56 17.19 -16.58
CA PRO A 34 11.71 17.47 -17.42
C PRO A 34 11.82 16.41 -18.52
N PRO A 35 12.35 16.77 -19.71
CA PRO A 35 12.56 15.81 -20.78
C PRO A 35 13.43 14.66 -20.26
N LYS A 36 12.96 13.43 -20.43
CA LYS A 36 13.74 12.24 -20.10
C LYS A 36 14.94 12.19 -21.04
N SER A 37 16.12 11.93 -20.48
CA SER A 37 17.32 11.61 -21.28
C SER A 37 17.00 10.46 -22.23
N THR A 38 17.57 10.48 -23.44
CA THR A 38 17.47 9.37 -24.39
C THR A 38 18.08 8.12 -23.75
N TYR A 39 17.23 7.21 -23.28
CA TYR A 39 17.64 5.91 -22.76
C TYR A 39 17.76 4.93 -23.93
N ASP A 40 18.78 4.07 -23.88
CA ASP A 40 18.72 2.83 -24.66
C ASP A 40 17.60 1.94 -24.08
N TYR A 41 16.92 1.19 -24.95
CA TYR A 41 15.72 0.41 -24.56
C TYR A 41 16.03 -0.61 -23.45
N ASN A 42 17.25 -1.17 -23.46
CA ASN A 42 17.71 -2.13 -22.46
C ASN A 42 17.88 -1.51 -21.07
N ASP A 43 18.43 -0.30 -20.99
CA ASP A 43 18.64 0.41 -19.73
C ASP A 43 17.31 0.77 -19.06
N TYR A 44 16.33 1.20 -19.86
CA TYR A 44 14.99 1.51 -19.36
C TYR A 44 14.29 0.29 -18.77
N ALA A 45 14.39 -0.87 -19.43
CA ALA A 45 13.78 -2.10 -18.94
C ALA A 45 14.40 -2.56 -17.61
N GLN A 46 15.72 -2.43 -17.47
CA GLN A 46 16.40 -2.75 -16.22
C GLN A 46 16.00 -1.80 -15.09
N GLU A 47 16.02 -0.49 -15.34
CA GLU A 47 15.62 0.53 -14.36
C GLU A 47 14.17 0.33 -13.90
N LEU A 48 13.25 0.02 -14.83
CA LEU A 48 11.85 -0.26 -14.52
C LEU A 48 11.72 -1.48 -13.59
N LYS A 49 12.47 -2.55 -13.88
CA LYS A 49 12.47 -3.78 -13.08
C LYS A 49 12.99 -3.52 -11.67
N GLU A 50 14.05 -2.74 -11.53
CA GLU A 50 14.61 -2.36 -10.22
C GLU A 50 13.63 -1.50 -9.43
N ARG A 51 13.02 -0.49 -10.05
CA ARG A 51 11.98 0.35 -9.44
C ARG A 51 10.77 -0.46 -8.96
N LEU A 52 10.32 -1.41 -9.77
CA LEU A 52 9.23 -2.32 -9.40
C LEU A 52 9.59 -3.16 -8.17
N ARG A 53 10.80 -3.74 -8.14
CA ARG A 53 11.28 -4.53 -7.01
C ARG A 53 11.34 -3.70 -5.73
N ALA A 54 11.98 -2.52 -5.79
CA ALA A 54 12.11 -1.62 -4.65
C ALA A 54 10.74 -1.16 -4.12
N THR A 55 9.85 -0.70 -5.01
CA THR A 55 8.52 -0.21 -4.63
C THR A 55 7.69 -1.32 -3.99
N ASN A 56 7.72 -2.53 -4.55
CA ASN A 56 7.00 -3.67 -3.98
C ASN A 56 7.56 -4.11 -2.63
N GLN A 57 8.89 -4.04 -2.45
CA GLN A 57 9.54 -4.34 -1.18
C GLN A 57 9.09 -3.37 -0.09
N HIS A 58 9.16 -2.06 -0.35
CA HIS A 58 8.71 -1.03 0.59
C HIS A 58 7.21 -1.14 0.88
N ALA A 59 6.38 -1.45 -0.12
CA ALA A 59 4.96 -1.64 0.09
C ALA A 59 4.66 -2.79 1.05
N LYS A 60 5.40 -3.91 0.95
CA LYS A 60 5.28 -5.04 1.88
C LYS A 60 5.70 -4.68 3.30
N GLU A 61 6.78 -3.93 3.45
CA GLU A 61 7.27 -3.43 4.74
C GLU A 61 6.23 -2.52 5.40
N ASN A 62 5.73 -1.53 4.66
CA ASN A 62 4.68 -0.63 5.13
C ASN A 62 3.44 -1.39 5.61
N VAL A 63 2.96 -2.37 4.83
CA VAL A 63 1.80 -3.19 5.22
C VAL A 63 2.06 -3.96 6.50
N LYS A 64 3.27 -4.51 6.68
CA LYS A 64 3.65 -5.23 7.89
C LYS A 64 3.66 -4.31 9.11
N GLU A 65 4.22 -3.11 8.98
CA GLU A 65 4.23 -2.11 10.05
C GLU A 65 2.82 -1.65 10.43
N GLU A 66 1.99 -1.31 9.44
CA GLU A 66 0.62 -0.85 9.67
C GLU A 66 -0.22 -1.95 10.33
N LYS A 67 -0.01 -3.22 9.95
CA LYS A 67 -0.64 -4.36 10.64
C LYS A 67 -0.21 -4.45 12.11
N GLN A 68 1.06 -4.22 12.41
CA GLN A 68 1.55 -4.21 13.79
C GLN A 68 0.96 -3.03 14.59
N LYS A 69 0.86 -1.84 13.99
CA LYS A 69 0.23 -0.67 14.61
C LYS A 69 -1.25 -0.90 14.87
N ALA A 70 -1.98 -1.43 13.90
CA ALA A 70 -3.39 -1.78 14.03
C ALA A 70 -3.60 -2.81 15.16
N LYS A 71 -2.77 -3.85 15.23
CA LYS A 71 -2.81 -4.83 16.33
C LYS A 71 -2.55 -4.17 17.68
N LYS A 72 -1.50 -3.35 17.82
CA LYS A 72 -1.20 -2.61 19.07
C LYS A 72 -2.36 -1.70 19.48
N HIS A 73 -2.98 -1.02 18.52
CA HIS A 73 -4.14 -0.17 18.79
C HIS A 73 -5.31 -1.00 19.29
N TYR A 74 -5.64 -2.10 18.60
CA TYR A 74 -6.68 -3.04 19.03
C TYR A 74 -6.40 -3.65 20.40
N ASP A 75 -5.17 -4.04 20.69
CA ASP A 75 -4.79 -4.58 22.00
C ASP A 75 -4.95 -3.55 23.13
N LYS A 76 -4.82 -2.25 22.82
CA LYS A 76 -5.03 -1.14 23.77
C LYS A 76 -6.50 -0.77 23.98
N THR A 77 -7.31 -0.79 22.91
CA THR A 77 -8.72 -0.34 22.94
C THR A 77 -9.72 -1.49 23.05
N GLY A 78 -9.31 -2.70 22.72
CA GLY A 78 -10.13 -3.90 22.80
C GLY A 78 -10.35 -4.30 24.25
N LYS A 79 -11.60 -4.23 24.71
CA LYS A 79 -12.01 -4.90 25.95
C LYS A 79 -11.74 -6.39 25.79
N LYS A 80 -10.73 -6.91 26.48
CA LYS A 80 -10.46 -8.35 26.58
C LYS A 80 -11.53 -8.97 27.47
N THR A 81 -12.69 -9.27 26.90
CA THR A 81 -13.73 -10.04 27.60
C THR A 81 -13.21 -11.47 27.78
N LYS A 82 -12.76 -11.80 29.00
CA LYS A 82 -12.40 -13.18 29.35
C LYS A 82 -13.68 -13.92 29.69
N PHE A 83 -14.14 -14.75 28.76
CA PHE A 83 -15.26 -15.65 29.01
C PHE A 83 -14.80 -16.85 29.82
N LYS A 84 -15.54 -17.18 30.88
CA LYS A 84 -15.37 -18.40 31.65
C LYS A 84 -16.45 -19.42 31.28
N ILE A 85 -16.15 -20.70 31.47
CA ILE A 85 -17.12 -21.78 31.32
C ILE A 85 -18.29 -21.50 32.27
N GLY A 86 -19.49 -21.26 31.72
CA GLY A 86 -20.69 -20.87 32.47
C GLY A 86 -21.19 -19.43 32.19
N ASP A 87 -20.42 -18.60 31.48
CA ASP A 87 -20.88 -17.24 31.12
C ASP A 87 -21.98 -17.27 30.06
N LYS A 88 -23.06 -16.51 30.29
CA LYS A 88 -24.14 -16.33 29.32
C LYS A 88 -23.73 -15.29 28.28
N ALA A 89 -23.66 -15.69 27.01
CA ALA A 89 -23.40 -14.81 25.89
C ALA A 89 -24.69 -14.54 25.10
N LEU A 90 -24.86 -13.30 24.65
CA LEU A 90 -26.02 -12.90 23.86
C LEU A 90 -25.70 -13.11 22.38
N VAL A 91 -26.44 -13.99 21.72
CA VAL A 91 -26.32 -14.21 20.27
C VAL A 91 -27.27 -13.24 19.59
N VAL A 92 -26.72 -12.28 18.87
CA VAL A 92 -27.50 -11.34 18.07
C VAL A 92 -27.77 -12.01 16.71
N ARG A 93 -29.04 -12.10 16.35
CA ARG A 93 -29.52 -12.71 15.09
C ARG A 93 -29.55 -11.70 13.97
#